data_AF-A0A524J2U9-F1
#
_entry.id   AF-A0A524J2U9-F1
#
_cell.length_a   1.000
_cell.length_b   1.000
_cell.length_c   1.000
_cell.angle_alpha   90.00
_cell.angle_beta   90.00
_cell.angle_gamma   90.00
#
_symmetry.space_group_name_H-M   'P 1'
#
loop_
_entity.id
_entity.type
_entity.pdbx_description
1 polymer ?
#
loop_
_entity_poly.entity_id
_entity_poly.type
_entity_poly.pdbx_seq_one_letter_code
_entity_poly.pdbx_strand_id
1 'polypeptide(L)' 'MRMEDIVVGDVMTESPVTADIGDTVSDVMAVLKRYRVREVPVLKDGLTVGLI' A
#
# COMPACT_ATOMS: atom_id res chain seq x y z
N MET A 1 -6.62 -13.70 24.53
CA MET A 1 -6.28 -12.35 24.06
C MET A 1 -7.59 -11.61 23.89
N ARG A 2 -7.76 -10.46 24.56
CA ARG A 2 -8.95 -9.63 24.36
C ARG A 2 -8.68 -8.68 23.21
N MET A 3 -9.72 -8.17 22.53
CA MET A 3 -9.53 -7.21 21.43
C MET A 3 -8.83 -5.92 21.89
N GLU A 4 -8.93 -5.60 23.18
CA GLU A 4 -8.30 -4.46 23.85
C GLU A 4 -6.76 -4.51 23.81
N ASP A 5 -6.20 -5.71 23.73
CA ASP A 5 -4.75 -5.95 23.83
C ASP A 5 -4.04 -5.91 22.46
N ILE A 6 -4.80 -5.84 21.36
CA ILE A 6 -4.28 -5.92 19.99
C ILE A 6 -4.09 -4.51 19.43
N VAL A 7 -2.86 -4.18 19.02
CA VAL A 7 -2.56 -2.90 18.34
C VAL A 7 -2.71 -3.04 16.83
N VAL A 8 -2.89 -1.92 16.12
CA VAL A 8 -2.97 -1.92 14.64
C VAL A 8 -1.78 -2.62 14.00
N GLY A 9 -0.59 -2.45 14.59
CA GLY A 9 0.64 -3.09 14.12
C GLY A 9 0.60 -4.62 14.12
N ASP A 10 -0.23 -5.23 14.97
CA ASP A 10 -0.35 -6.70 15.06
C ASP A 10 -1.14 -7.29 13.88
N VAL A 11 -1.93 -6.47 13.17
CA VAL A 11 -2.88 -6.91 12.14
C VAL A 11 -2.71 -6.22 10.79
N MET A 12 -1.91 -5.16 10.72
CA MET A 12 -1.66 -4.43 9.47
C MET A 12 -0.84 -5.27 8.48
N THR A 13 -0.94 -4.95 7.19
CA THR A 13 -0.01 -5.48 6.19
C THR A 13 1.35 -4.84 6.39
N GLU A 14 2.34 -5.65 6.76
CA GLU A 14 3.74 -5.21 6.82
C GLU A 14 4.29 -5.02 5.40
N SER A 15 4.99 -3.89 5.18
CA SER A 15 5.60 -3.53 3.89
C SER A 15 4.65 -3.71 2.68
N PRO A 16 3.54 -2.94 2.61
CA PRO A 16 2.63 -3.03 1.48
C PRO A 16 3.34 -2.71 0.17
N VAL A 17 2.82 -3.26 -0.92
CA VAL A 17 3.23 -2.83 -2.26
C VAL A 17 2.76 -1.40 -2.46
N THR A 18 3.64 -0.55 -2.99
CA THR A 18 3.38 0.88 -3.22
C THR A 18 3.65 1.26 -4.68
N ALA A 19 3.09 2.38 -5.11
CA ALA A 19 3.45 3.08 -6.34
C ALA A 19 4.31 4.32 -6.03
N ASP A 20 5.15 4.74 -6.97
CA ASP A 20 5.83 6.04 -6.90
C ASP A 20 4.97 7.13 -7.56
N ILE A 21 5.08 8.38 -7.10
CA ILE A 21 4.37 9.53 -7.67
C ILE A 21 4.72 9.79 -9.15
N GLY A 22 5.87 9.28 -9.61
CA GLY A 22 6.31 9.33 -11.00
C GLY A 22 5.82 8.18 -11.87
N ASP A 23 5.21 7.13 -11.30
CA ASP A 23 4.72 5.98 -12.07
C ASP A 23 3.59 6.39 -13.02
N THR A 24 3.58 5.80 -14.22
CA THR A 24 2.44 5.98 -15.12
C THR A 24 1.26 5.14 -14.65
N VAL A 25 0.04 5.49 -15.09
CA VAL A 25 -1.16 4.69 -14.80
C VAL A 25 -0.98 3.23 -15.25
N SER A 26 -0.29 2.98 -16.37
CA SER A 26 -0.04 1.63 -16.86
C SER A 26 0.87 0.83 -15.91
N ASP A 27 1.88 1.47 -15.32
CA ASP A 27 2.78 0.84 -14.36
C ASP A 27 2.03 0.46 -13.10
N VAL A 28 1.23 1.39 -12.55
CA VAL A 28 0.36 1.13 -11.39
C VAL A 28 -0.62 0.00 -11.68
N MET A 29 -1.27 0.00 -12.85
CA MET A 29 -2.19 -1.07 -13.25
C MET A 29 -1.49 -2.43 -13.38
N ALA A 30 -0.23 -2.47 -13.79
CA ALA A 30 0.55 -3.70 -13.82
C ALA A 30 0.84 -4.21 -12.39
N VAL A 31 1.16 -3.30 -11.46
CA VAL A 31 1.34 -3.60 -10.04
C VAL A 31 0.05 -4.15 -9.41
N LEU A 32 -1.08 -3.45 -9.57
CA LEU A 32 -2.38 -3.88 -9.04
C LEU A 32 -2.76 -5.29 -9.54
N LYS A 33 -2.61 -5.55 -10.84
CA LYS A 33 -2.88 -6.88 -11.44
C LYS A 33 -1.93 -7.96 -10.94
N ARG A 34 -0.63 -7.65 -10.84
CA ARG A 34 0.41 -8.61 -10.42
C ARG A 34 0.18 -9.07 -8.99
N TYR A 35 -0.08 -8.13 -8.08
CA TYR A 35 -0.26 -8.42 -6.66
C TYR A 35 -1.72 -8.70 -6.28
N ARG A 36 -2.66 -8.58 -7.24
CA ARG A 36 -4.10 -8.81 -7.06
C ARG A 36 -4.70 -7.95 -5.95
N VAL A 37 -4.24 -6.71 -5.86
CA VAL A 37 -4.74 -5.69 -4.93
C VAL A 37 -5.56 -4.66 -5.70
N ARG A 38 -6.48 -4.00 -5.00
CA ARG A 38 -7.40 -3.02 -5.60
C ARG A 38 -6.84 -1.60 -5.60
N GLU A 39 -6.05 -1.31 -4.58
CA GLU A 39 -5.47 0.00 -4.33
C GLU A 39 -4.09 -0.17 -3.67
N VAL A 40 -3.20 0.80 -3.89
CA VAL A 40 -1.87 0.87 -3.28
C VAL A 40 -1.56 2.29 -2.81
N PRO A 41 -0.81 2.46 -1.71
CA PRO A 41 -0.30 3.77 -1.32
C PRO A 41 0.64 4.33 -2.40
N VAL A 42 0.53 5.63 -2.66
CA VAL A 42 1.44 6.37 -3.54
C VAL A 42 2.48 7.07 -2.67
N LEU A 43 3.75 6.85 -2.97
CA LEU A 43 4.87 7.45 -2.26
C LEU A 43 5.55 8.55 -3.08
N LYS A 44 6.12 9.53 -2.38
CA LYS A 44 7.11 10.46 -2.92
C LYS A 44 8.25 10.55 -1.92
N ASP A 45 9.47 10.22 -2.34
CA ASP A 45 10.67 10.22 -1.48
C ASP A 45 10.47 9.39 -0.18
N GLY A 46 9.75 8.26 -0.29
CA GLY A 46 9.43 7.37 0.84
C GLY A 46 8.29 7.83 1.75
N LEU A 47 7.66 8.98 1.47
CA LEU A 47 6.53 9.50 2.22
C LEU A 47 5.21 9.22 1.48
N THR A 48 4.18 8.80 2.21
CA THR A 48 2.84 8.57 1.62
C THR A 48 2.19 9.89 1.25
N VAL A 49 1.82 10.04 -0.02
CA VAL A 49 1.17 11.24 -0.58
C VAL A 49 -0.21 10.97 -1.16
N GLY A 50 -0.63 9.71 -1.26
CA GLY A 50 -1.95 9.35 -1.79
C GLY A 50 -2.25 7.86 -1.75
N LEU A 51 -3.38 7.50 -2.36
CA LEU A 51 -3.87 6.13 -2.54
C LEU A 51 -4.51 6.06 -3.93
N ILE A 52 -4.21 5.01 -4.69
CA ILE A 52 -4.71 4.80 -6.05
C ILE A 52 -5.05 3.35 -6.32
#